data_AF-A0A930RG71-F1
#
_entry.id   AF-A0A930RG71-F1
#
_cell.length_a   1.000
_cell.length_b   1.000
_cell.length_c   1.000
_cell.angle_alpha   90.00
_cell.angle_beta   90.00
_cell.angle_gamma   90.00
#
_symmetry.space_group_name_H-M   'P 1'
#
loop_
_entity.id
_entity.type
_entity.pdbx_description
1 polymer ?
#
loop_
_entity_poly.entity_id
_entity_poly.type
_entity_poly.pdbx_seq_one_letter_code
_entity_poly.pdbx_strand_id
1 'polypeptide(L)' 'LGKITPGRPEDCIACGQCEMRCPDFAIFVERRA' A
#
# COMPACT_ATOMS: atom_id res chain seq x y z
N LEU A 1 8.76 13.82 -3.82
CA LEU A 1 7.55 13.09 -3.41
C LEU A 1 7.94 12.09 -2.31
N GLY A 2 7.32 12.19 -1.14
CA GLY A 2 7.52 11.24 -0.05
C GLY A 2 6.84 9.91 -0.37
N LYS A 3 7.50 8.80 -0.04
CA LYS A 3 6.96 7.44 -0.17
C LYS A 3 5.79 7.32 0.81
N ILE A 4 4.59 7.07 0.31
CA ILE A 4 3.40 6.87 1.15
C ILE A 4 3.42 5.41 1.63
N THR A 5 3.55 5.22 2.94
CA THR A 5 3.54 3.92 3.58
C THR A 5 2.21 3.68 4.30
N PRO A 6 1.78 2.42 4.49
CA PRO A 6 0.68 2.11 5.39
C PRO A 6 0.94 2.72 6.77
N GLY A 7 -0.10 3.20 7.45
CA GLY A 7 0.05 3.77 8.80
C GLY A 7 0.48 2.75 9.86
N ARG A 8 0.22 1.46 9.61
CA ARG A 8 0.59 0.31 10.46
C ARG A 8 1.12 -0.83 9.58
N PRO A 9 2.35 -0.71 9.05
CA PRO A 9 2.90 -1.67 8.10
C PRO A 9 3.06 -3.08 8.70
N GLU A 10 3.24 -3.20 10.02
CA GLU A 10 3.32 -4.49 10.73
C GLU A 10 2.02 -5.30 10.68
N ASP A 11 0.87 -4.63 10.54
CA ASP A 11 -0.45 -5.26 10.45
C ASP A 11 -0.89 -5.51 8.99
N CYS A 12 -0.06 -5.11 8.02
CA CYS A 12 -0.41 -5.19 6.61
C CYS A 12 -0.41 -6.65 6.13
N ILE A 13 -1.58 -7.17 5.79
CA ILE A 13 -1.76 -8.51 5.21
C ILE A 13 -1.61 -8.56 3.68
N ALA A 14 -1.05 -7.50 3.07
CA ALA A 14 -0.85 -7.38 1.62
C ALA A 14 -2.12 -7.60 0.75
N CYS A 15 -3.31 -7.22 1.25
CA CYS A 15 -4.57 -7.45 0.53
C CYS A 15 -4.73 -6.63 -0.76
N GLY A 16 -3.95 -5.55 -0.96
CA GLY A 16 -4.00 -4.70 -2.15
C GLY A 16 -5.16 -3.70 -2.19
N GLN A 17 -6.02 -3.66 -1.18
CA GLN A 17 -7.18 -2.76 -1.18
C GLN A 17 -6.81 -1.28 -1.12
N CYS A 18 -5.67 -0.94 -0.52
CA CYS A 18 -5.14 0.42 -0.45
C CYS A 18 -4.72 0.92 -1.84
N GLU A 19 -4.01 0.07 -2.59
CA GLU A 19 -3.57 0.35 -3.96
C GLU A 19 -4.77 0.51 -4.91
N MET A 20 -5.75 -0.40 -4.85
CA MET A 20 -6.95 -0.31 -5.70
C MET A 20 -7.82 0.92 -5.42
N ARG A 21 -7.80 1.45 -4.20
CA ARG A 21 -8.57 2.65 -3.84
C ARG A 21 -7.82 3.95 -4.07
N CYS A 22 -6.52 3.90 -4.32
CA CYS A 22 -5.73 5.10 -4.45
C CYS A 22 -6.07 5.80 -5.78
N PRO A 23 -6.69 7.00 -5.76
CA PRO A 23 -7.10 7.67 -6.98
C PRO A 23 -5.91 8.23 -7.78
N ASP A 24 -4.80 8.50 -7.10
CA ASP A 24 -3.59 9.10 -7.68
C ASP A 24 -2.48 8.06 -7.98
N PHE A 25 -2.74 6.77 -7.78
CA PHE A 25 -1.74 5.69 -7.90
C PHE A 25 -0.45 5.95 -7.09
N ALA A 26 -0.59 6.59 -5.93
CA ALA A 26 0.54 6.99 -5.07
C ALA A 26 1.05 5.89 -4.13
N ILE A 27 0.33 4.78 -4.01
CA ILE A 27 0.66 3.61 -3.18
C ILE A 27 0.74 2.36 -4.05
N PHE A 28 1.72 1.50 -3.74
CA PHE A 28 1.84 0.16 -4.29
C PHE A 28 2.07 -0.84 -3.15
N VAL A 29 1.36 -1.98 -3.18
CA VAL A 29 1.51 -3.04 -2.17
C VAL A 29 2.47 -4.09 -2.70
N GLU A 30 3.67 -4.18 -2.11
CA GLU A 30 4.61 -5.26 -2.42
C GLU A 30 4.09 -6.60 -1.89
N ARG A 31 3.78 -7.52 -2.82
CA ARG A 31 3.50 -8.92 -2.50
C ARG A 31 4.81 -9.69 -2.65
N ARG A 32 5.38 -10.14 -1.53
CA ARG A 32 6.46 -11.14 -1.58
C ARG A 32 5.83 -12.48 -1.98
N ALA A 33 6.27 -13.03 -3.11
CA ALA A 33 5.99 -14.40 -3.51
C ALA A 33 6.84 -15.39 -2.69
#